data_AF-A0A5B0QHR4-F1
#
_entry.id   AF-A0A5B0QHR4-F1
#
_cell.length_a   1.000
_cell.length_b   1.000
_cell.length_c   1.000
_cell.angle_alpha   90.00
_cell.angle_beta   90.00
_cell.angle_gamma   90.00
#
_symmetry.space_group_name_H-M   'P 1'
#
loop_
_entity.id
_entity.type
_entity.pdbx_description
1 polymer ?
#
loop_
_entity_poly.entity_id
_entity_poly.type
_entity_poly.pdbx_seq_one_letter_code
_entity_poly.pdbx_strand_id
1 'polypeptide(L)'
;MNQLPITLTPTITLEERRRRRIGWDRDGIAGGPSSIQLLLLWITAGANYTQWTGSPFRGQEREDACTEIQHFMLTQGSIHRDPRDINRKIQQLRLSYKSARDFVVYTTGGDQPDDPIIQAYIRRLCPYWDLLHPVMAPVEYPPVGDVEVEAAADELEASDEEPTNSS
;
A
#
# COMPACT_ATOMS: atom_id res chain seq x y z
N MET A 1 14.09 -24.80 -51.80
CA MET A 1 14.97 -24.17 -50.80
C MET A 1 14.13 -23.17 -50.02
N ASN A 2 13.81 -23.50 -48.78
CA ASN A 2 12.85 -22.78 -47.94
C ASN A 2 13.50 -21.54 -47.33
N GLN A 3 12.90 -20.37 -47.50
CA GLN A 3 13.26 -19.16 -46.77
C GLN A 3 12.56 -19.16 -45.41
N LEU A 4 13.31 -18.91 -44.33
CA LEU A 4 12.77 -18.75 -42.97
C LEU A 4 12.58 -17.25 -42.65
N PRO A 5 11.51 -16.87 -41.93
CA PRO A 5 11.20 -15.47 -41.63
C PRO A 5 12.08 -14.94 -40.49
N ILE A 6 12.67 -13.77 -40.69
CA ILE A 6 13.52 -13.08 -39.70
C ILE A 6 12.60 -12.48 -38.62
N THR A 7 12.62 -13.08 -37.44
CA THR A 7 11.90 -12.58 -36.26
C THR A 7 12.72 -11.44 -35.64
N LEU A 8 12.26 -10.20 -35.78
CA LEU A 8 12.85 -9.05 -35.10
C LEU A 8 12.53 -9.13 -33.61
N THR A 9 13.46 -9.66 -32.83
CA THR A 9 13.44 -9.57 -31.37
C THR A 9 13.82 -8.13 -30.98
N PRO A 10 13.06 -7.43 -30.11
CA PRO A 10 13.45 -6.11 -29.65
C PRO A 10 14.73 -6.24 -28.81
N THR A 11 15.83 -5.73 -29.35
CA THR A 11 17.13 -5.74 -28.67
C THR A 11 17.12 -4.66 -27.59
N ILE A 12 16.90 -5.07 -26.34
CA ILE A 12 17.11 -4.20 -25.17
C ILE A 12 18.59 -3.81 -25.16
N THR A 13 18.86 -2.51 -25.22
CA THR A 13 20.22 -1.95 -25.29
C THR A 13 20.99 -2.19 -23.98
N LEU A 14 22.31 -2.24 -24.07
CA LEU A 14 23.18 -2.38 -22.88
C LEU A 14 22.99 -1.22 -21.89
N GLU A 15 22.68 -0.02 -22.41
CA GLU A 15 22.39 1.17 -21.63
C GLU A 15 21.07 1.05 -20.85
N GLU A 16 20.02 0.51 -21.46
CA GLU A 16 18.78 0.17 -20.74
C GLU A 16 19.01 -0.90 -19.68
N ARG A 17 19.84 -1.91 -19.95
CA ARG A 17 20.23 -2.92 -18.95
C ARG A 17 21.05 -2.33 -17.80
N ARG A 18 21.93 -1.37 -18.07
CA ARG A 18 22.71 -0.66 -17.05
C ARG A 18 21.82 0.25 -16.20
N ARG A 19 20.89 0.98 -16.83
CA ARG A 19 19.87 1.79 -16.12
C ARG A 19 18.97 0.92 -15.22
N ARG A 20 18.60 -0.28 -15.67
CA ARG A 20 17.86 -1.27 -14.85
C ARG A 20 18.61 -1.72 -13.58
N ARG A 21 19.95 -1.59 -13.53
CA ARG A 21 20.76 -1.91 -12.35
C ARG A 21 20.99 -0.74 -11.40
N ILE A 22 20.60 0.48 -11.77
CA ILE A 22 20.73 1.63 -10.88
C ILE A 22 19.62 1.53 -9.82
N GLY A 23 20.02 1.57 -8.54
CA GLY A 23 19.09 1.55 -7.42
C GLY A 23 18.13 2.74 -7.48
N TRP A 24 16.90 2.53 -6.97
CA TRP A 24 15.82 3.52 -7.00
C TRP A 24 16.17 4.87 -6.34
N ASP A 25 17.17 4.87 -5.46
CA ASP A 25 17.62 6.04 -4.71
C ASP A 25 18.78 6.79 -5.39
N ARG A 26 19.34 6.27 -6.49
CA ARG A 26 20.58 6.77 -7.13
C ARG A 26 20.50 6.98 -8.64
N ASP A 27 19.29 6.93 -9.19
CA ASP A 27 19.04 7.08 -10.63
C ASP A 27 18.62 8.49 -11.04
N GLY A 28 18.68 9.45 -10.11
CA GLY A 28 18.51 10.87 -10.41
C GLY A 28 19.58 11.36 -11.40
N ILE A 29 19.15 12.13 -12.41
CA ILE A 29 20.02 12.69 -13.44
C ILE A 29 20.38 14.13 -13.06
N ALA A 30 21.66 14.49 -13.18
CA ALA A 30 22.16 15.86 -12.97
C ALA A 30 21.76 16.50 -11.62
N GLY A 31 21.68 15.70 -10.55
CA GLY A 31 21.24 16.17 -9.22
C GLY A 31 19.72 16.32 -9.07
N GLY A 32 18.95 15.91 -10.08
CA GLY A 32 17.50 15.83 -10.03
C GLY A 32 16.98 14.69 -9.14
N PRO A 33 15.66 14.62 -8.94
CA PRO A 33 15.04 13.65 -8.04
C PRO A 33 15.24 12.22 -8.57
N SER A 34 15.48 11.28 -7.66
CA SER A 34 15.54 9.85 -7.96
C SER A 34 14.15 9.22 -8.10
N SER A 35 14.08 8.02 -8.66
CA SER A 35 12.80 7.30 -8.80
C SER A 35 12.10 7.10 -7.47
N ILE A 36 12.84 6.83 -6.39
CA ILE A 36 12.21 6.67 -5.08
C ILE A 36 11.57 7.96 -4.59
N GLN A 37 12.21 9.10 -4.81
CA GLN A 37 11.69 10.41 -4.39
C GLN A 37 10.45 10.77 -5.19
N LEU A 38 10.47 10.54 -6.50
CA LEU A 38 9.30 10.73 -7.37
C LEU A 38 8.15 9.78 -7.00
N LEU A 39 8.47 8.52 -6.68
CA LEU A 39 7.48 7.55 -6.25
C LEU A 39 6.83 7.95 -4.92
N LEU A 40 7.63 8.36 -3.94
CA LEU A 40 7.15 8.85 -2.65
C LEU A 40 6.27 10.08 -2.84
N LEU A 41 6.72 11.05 -3.65
CA LEU A 41 5.95 12.25 -3.97
C LEU A 41 4.57 11.88 -4.54
N TRP A 42 4.51 10.96 -5.50
CA TRP A 42 3.23 10.50 -6.06
C TRP A 42 2.36 9.77 -5.02
N ILE A 43 2.94 8.89 -4.20
CA ILE A 43 2.22 8.14 -3.14
C ILE A 43 1.61 9.10 -2.11
N THR A 44 2.38 10.12 -1.72
CA THR A 44 1.96 11.09 -0.70
C THR A 44 1.04 12.19 -1.24
N ALA A 45 0.84 12.25 -2.57
CA ALA A 45 0.00 13.26 -3.19
C ALA A 45 -1.48 12.85 -3.17
N GLY A 46 -2.30 13.65 -2.48
CA GLY A 46 -3.75 13.54 -2.51
C GLY A 46 -4.27 12.14 -2.19
N ALA A 47 -5.15 11.61 -3.05
CA ALA A 47 -5.79 10.30 -2.88
C ALA A 47 -5.11 9.17 -3.68
N ASN A 48 -3.93 9.42 -4.26
CA ASN A 48 -3.27 8.51 -5.19
C ASN A 48 -3.02 7.11 -4.60
N TYR A 49 -2.47 7.06 -3.39
CA TYR A 49 -2.23 5.79 -2.71
C TYR A 49 -3.54 5.05 -2.39
N THR A 50 -4.57 5.76 -1.94
CA THR A 50 -5.88 5.18 -1.62
C THR A 50 -6.55 4.59 -2.87
N GLN A 51 -6.48 5.28 -4.01
CA GLN A 51 -6.97 4.76 -5.29
C GLN A 51 -6.19 3.52 -5.72
N TRP A 52 -4.86 3.56 -5.65
CA TRP A 52 -4.02 2.42 -6.01
C TRP A 52 -4.23 1.20 -5.08
N THR A 53 -4.45 1.41 -3.78
CA THR A 53 -4.71 0.28 -2.86
C THR A 53 -6.13 -0.27 -3.00
N GLY A 54 -7.10 0.55 -3.40
CA GLY A 54 -8.48 0.13 -3.70
C GLY A 54 -8.59 -0.64 -5.02
N SER A 55 -7.68 -0.40 -5.97
CA SER A 55 -7.67 -1.10 -7.25
C SER A 55 -7.44 -2.62 -7.09
N PRO A 56 -8.19 -3.47 -7.81
CA PRO A 56 -7.99 -4.91 -7.77
C PRO A 56 -6.60 -5.29 -8.30
N PHE A 57 -6.00 -6.33 -7.72
CA PHE A 57 -4.60 -6.70 -8.02
C PHE A 57 -4.33 -7.00 -9.50
N ARG A 58 -5.33 -7.54 -10.22
CA ARG A 58 -5.28 -7.79 -11.68
C ARG A 58 -6.22 -6.86 -12.48
N GLY A 59 -6.57 -5.72 -11.90
CA GLY A 59 -7.42 -4.72 -12.57
C GLY A 59 -6.61 -3.80 -13.47
N GLN A 60 -7.24 -3.35 -14.55
CA GLN A 60 -6.69 -2.34 -15.46
C GLN A 60 -6.32 -1.05 -14.69
N GLU A 61 -7.15 -0.64 -13.73
CA GLU A 61 -6.92 0.54 -12.87
C GLU A 61 -5.54 0.55 -12.18
N ARG A 62 -5.06 -0.63 -11.75
CA ARG A 62 -3.74 -0.73 -11.11
C ARG A 62 -2.62 -0.53 -12.12
N GLU A 63 -2.78 -1.06 -13.33
CA GLU A 63 -1.82 -0.90 -14.42
C GLU A 63 -1.81 0.55 -14.92
N ASP A 64 -2.98 1.19 -15.01
CA ASP A 64 -3.13 2.59 -15.38
C ASP A 64 -2.42 3.50 -14.39
N ALA A 65 -2.62 3.29 -13.08
CA ALA A 65 -1.89 4.04 -12.05
C ALA A 65 -0.37 3.85 -12.15
N CYS A 66 0.11 2.64 -12.44
CA CYS A 66 1.55 2.41 -12.61
C CYS A 66 2.10 3.07 -13.88
N THR A 67 1.30 3.16 -14.93
CA THR A 67 1.63 3.84 -16.19
C THR A 67 1.64 5.36 -15.99
N GLU A 68 0.71 5.91 -15.21
CA GLU A 68 0.70 7.32 -14.80
C GLU A 68 1.98 7.68 -14.05
N ILE A 69 2.39 6.85 -13.07
CA ILE A 69 3.65 7.04 -12.34
C ILE A 69 4.86 6.97 -13.28
N GLN A 70 4.85 6.05 -14.25
CA GLN A 70 5.91 6.00 -15.26
C GLN A 70 6.02 7.31 -16.04
N HIS A 71 4.90 7.86 -16.51
CA HIS A 71 4.87 9.15 -17.20
C HIS A 71 5.32 10.30 -16.28
N PHE A 72 4.94 10.27 -15.00
CA PHE A 72 5.39 11.23 -14.00
C PHE A 72 6.92 11.17 -13.82
N MET A 73 7.50 9.98 -13.66
CA MET A 73 8.95 9.78 -13.54
C MET A 73 9.72 10.25 -14.78
N LEU A 74 9.17 9.99 -15.97
CA LEU A 74 9.76 10.43 -17.22
C LEU A 74 9.73 11.96 -17.35
N THR A 75 8.60 12.59 -16.99
CA THR A 75 8.41 14.03 -17.15
C THR A 75 9.22 14.84 -16.14
N GLN A 76 9.25 14.40 -14.87
CA GLN A 76 9.90 15.14 -13.79
C GLN A 76 11.38 14.79 -13.61
N GLY A 77 11.76 13.53 -13.86
CA GLY A 77 13.12 13.03 -13.62
C GLY A 77 13.89 12.65 -14.89
N SER A 78 13.23 12.58 -16.05
CA SER A 78 13.78 11.92 -17.25
C SER A 78 14.21 10.47 -16.99
N ILE A 79 13.52 9.79 -16.05
CA ILE A 79 13.82 8.42 -15.65
C ILE A 79 12.76 7.47 -16.23
N HIS A 80 13.22 6.39 -16.84
CA HIS A 80 12.34 5.33 -17.32
C HIS A 80 12.36 4.13 -16.36
N ARG A 81 11.21 3.83 -15.77
CA ARG A 81 10.94 2.58 -15.02
C ARG A 81 9.82 1.79 -15.67
N ASP A 82 9.85 0.47 -15.52
CA ASP A 82 8.79 -0.41 -16.02
C ASP A 82 7.58 -0.34 -15.06
N PRO A 83 6.32 -0.30 -15.54
CA PRO A 83 5.14 -0.21 -14.67
C PRO A 83 5.03 -1.40 -13.70
N ARG A 84 5.50 -2.58 -14.09
CA ARG A 84 5.51 -3.76 -13.21
C ARG A 84 6.55 -3.62 -12.10
N ASP A 85 7.71 -3.04 -12.41
CA ASP A 85 8.74 -2.73 -11.40
C ASP A 85 8.27 -1.63 -10.45
N ILE A 86 7.53 -0.63 -10.95
CA ILE A 86 6.86 0.40 -10.13
C ILE A 86 5.87 -0.26 -9.17
N ASN A 87 4.94 -1.07 -9.67
CA ASN A 87 3.99 -1.80 -8.84
C ASN A 87 4.71 -2.62 -7.75
N ARG A 88 5.74 -3.38 -8.14
CA ARG A 88 6.56 -4.16 -7.19
C ARG A 88 7.20 -3.28 -6.13
N LYS A 89 7.71 -2.11 -6.50
CA LYS A 89 8.33 -1.18 -5.55
C LYS A 89 7.31 -0.59 -4.57
N ILE A 90 6.11 -0.25 -5.02
CA ILE A 90 5.03 0.20 -4.13
C ILE A 90 4.67 -0.91 -3.13
N GLN A 91 4.54 -2.17 -3.59
CA GLN A 91 4.29 -3.30 -2.70
C GLN A 91 5.42 -3.47 -1.66
N GLN A 92 6.68 -3.32 -2.05
CA GLN A 92 7.82 -3.37 -1.13
C GLN A 92 7.76 -2.26 -0.07
N LEU A 93 7.43 -1.02 -0.47
CA LEU A 93 7.25 0.09 0.47
C LEU A 93 6.12 -0.20 1.46
N ARG A 94 5.00 -0.72 0.98
CA ARG A 94 3.86 -1.10 1.82
C ARG A 94 4.23 -2.21 2.82
N LEU A 95 4.97 -3.23 2.39
CA LEU A 95 5.42 -4.31 3.28
C LEU A 95 6.41 -3.80 4.33
N SER A 96 7.37 -2.96 3.92
CA SER A 96 8.32 -2.31 4.82
C SER A 96 7.61 -1.45 5.87
N TYR A 97 6.63 -0.64 5.45
CA TYR A 97 5.78 0.13 6.36
C TYR A 97 5.00 -0.78 7.32
N LYS A 98 4.35 -1.82 6.80
CA LYS A 98 3.58 -2.77 7.62
C LYS A 98 4.46 -3.39 8.70
N SER A 99 5.65 -3.89 8.35
CA SER A 99 6.57 -4.46 9.34
C SER A 99 7.02 -3.47 10.40
N ALA A 100 7.26 -2.21 10.02
CA ALA A 100 7.59 -1.16 10.98
C ALA A 100 6.41 -0.84 11.91
N ARG A 101 5.20 -0.75 11.38
CA ARG A 101 3.99 -0.49 12.17
C ARG A 101 3.67 -1.62 13.13
N ASP A 102 3.72 -2.86 12.65
CA ASP A 102 3.51 -4.05 13.48
C ASP A 102 4.49 -4.03 14.67
N PHE A 103 5.76 -3.67 14.43
CA PHE A 103 6.75 -3.48 15.49
C PHE A 103 6.36 -2.39 16.50
N VAL A 104 5.88 -1.22 16.05
CA VAL A 104 5.41 -0.14 16.95
C VAL A 104 4.26 -0.62 17.83
N VAL A 105 3.26 -1.27 17.23
CA VAL A 105 2.09 -1.78 17.95
C VAL A 105 2.48 -2.80 19.00
N TYR A 106 3.36 -3.74 18.67
CA TYR A 106 3.80 -4.76 19.62
C TYR A 106 4.70 -4.22 20.74
N THR A 107 5.46 -3.16 20.49
CA THR A 107 6.42 -2.61 21.47
C THR A 107 5.83 -1.54 22.39
N THR A 108 4.92 -0.73 21.87
CA THR A 108 4.36 0.42 22.61
C THR A 108 2.93 0.20 23.12
N GLY A 109 2.23 -0.82 22.59
CA GLY A 109 0.80 -1.01 22.86
C GLY A 109 -0.11 0.01 22.13
N GLY A 110 0.46 0.87 21.27
CA GLY A 110 -0.25 1.87 20.47
C GLY A 110 0.42 2.09 19.10
N ASP A 111 0.10 3.20 18.42
CA ASP A 111 0.67 3.53 17.09
C ASP A 111 1.72 4.67 17.14
N GLN A 112 2.13 5.09 18.35
CA GLN A 112 3.04 6.22 18.55
C GLN A 112 4.44 5.75 19.01
N PRO A 113 5.48 5.96 18.17
CA PRO A 113 6.86 5.63 18.54
C PRO A 113 7.58 6.83 19.16
N ASP A 114 7.32 7.12 20.43
CA ASP A 114 7.93 8.28 21.12
C ASP A 114 9.37 8.01 21.58
N ASP A 115 9.76 6.74 21.75
CA ASP A 115 11.11 6.36 22.19
C ASP A 115 12.12 6.49 21.02
N PRO A 116 13.23 7.23 21.19
CA PRO A 116 14.27 7.39 20.17
C PRO A 116 14.89 6.08 19.65
N ILE A 117 15.00 5.05 20.50
CA ILE A 117 15.52 3.72 20.13
C ILE A 117 14.50 3.01 19.22
N ILE A 118 13.22 3.10 19.57
CA ILE A 118 12.13 2.56 18.74
C ILE A 118 12.11 3.29 17.39
N GLN A 119 12.20 4.62 17.38
CA GLN A 119 12.28 5.41 16.13
C GLN A 119 13.48 5.03 15.25
N ALA A 120 14.66 4.83 15.84
CA ALA A 120 15.84 4.42 15.10
C ALA A 120 15.64 3.04 14.43
N TYR A 121 14.99 2.11 15.13
CA TYR A 121 14.67 0.79 14.59
C TYR A 121 13.59 0.86 13.49
N ILE A 122 12.56 1.69 13.66
CA ILE A 122 11.55 1.97 12.63
C ILE A 122 12.22 2.47 11.35
N ARG A 123 13.09 3.47 11.44
CA ARG A 123 13.80 4.02 10.26
C ARG A 123 14.70 3.00 9.58
N ARG A 124 15.17 1.98 10.30
CA ARG A 124 15.89 0.85 9.71
C ARG A 124 14.97 -0.09 8.94
N LEU A 125 13.76 -0.34 9.44
CA LEU A 125 12.76 -1.19 8.76
C LEU A 125 12.07 -0.49 7.59
N CYS A 126 11.72 0.78 7.79
CA CYS A 126 11.04 1.66 6.87
C CYS A 126 11.75 3.01 6.85
N PRO A 127 12.75 3.19 5.96
CA PRO A 127 13.48 4.45 5.83
C PRO A 127 12.60 5.67 5.52
N TYR A 128 11.41 5.43 4.97
CA TYR A 128 10.44 6.44 4.56
C TYR A 128 9.24 6.53 5.51
N TRP A 129 9.36 6.03 6.74
CA TRP A 129 8.28 6.01 7.73
C TRP A 129 7.55 7.35 7.85
N ASP A 130 8.30 8.43 8.05
CA ASP A 130 7.73 9.77 8.29
C ASP A 130 6.88 10.28 7.11
N LEU A 131 7.16 9.83 5.88
CA LEU A 131 6.37 10.16 4.68
C LEU A 131 5.22 9.19 4.44
N LEU A 132 5.40 7.92 4.79
CA LEU A 132 4.43 6.88 4.51
C LEU A 132 3.35 6.76 5.58
N HIS A 133 3.66 7.00 6.85
CA HIS A 133 2.73 6.85 7.96
C HIS A 133 1.46 7.71 7.80
N PRO A 134 1.52 9.00 7.42
CA PRO A 134 0.31 9.81 7.24
C PRO A 134 -0.65 9.31 6.16
N VAL A 135 -0.18 8.54 5.18
CA VAL A 135 -0.99 8.06 4.05
C VAL A 135 -1.31 6.57 4.12
N MET A 136 -0.50 5.79 4.85
CA MET A 136 -0.65 4.33 4.96
C MET A 136 -1.21 3.88 6.31
N ALA A 137 -1.23 4.75 7.33
CA ALA A 137 -1.93 4.45 8.58
C ALA A 137 -3.42 4.20 8.30
N PRO A 138 -4.04 3.22 8.97
CA PRO A 138 -5.48 3.07 8.91
C PRO A 138 -6.13 4.39 9.31
N VAL A 139 -7.18 4.77 8.59
CA VAL A 139 -8.05 5.84 9.04
C VAL A 139 -8.65 5.38 10.37
N GLU A 140 -8.26 6.03 11.48
CA GLU A 140 -8.96 5.86 12.75
C GLU A 140 -10.40 6.30 12.53
N TYR A 141 -11.32 5.34 12.47
CA TYR A 141 -12.73 5.66 12.61
C TYR A 141 -12.93 6.05 14.08
N PRO A 142 -13.45 7.24 14.39
CA PRO A 142 -13.86 7.52 15.76
C PRO A 142 -14.82 6.42 16.20
N PRO A 143 -14.73 5.94 17.46
CA PRO A 143 -15.60 4.88 17.95
C PRO A 143 -17.04 5.29 17.68
N VAL A 144 -17.78 4.44 16.96
CA VAL A 144 -19.22 4.60 16.78
C VAL A 144 -19.79 4.59 18.19
N GLY A 145 -20.27 5.74 18.66
CA GLY A 145 -20.88 5.85 19.99
C GLY A 145 -21.92 4.75 20.15
N ASP A 146 -21.87 4.05 21.28
CA ASP A 146 -22.72 2.92 21.58
C ASP A 146 -24.17 3.27 21.25
N VAL A 147 -24.75 2.62 20.23
CA VAL A 147 -26.17 2.72 19.99
C VAL A 147 -26.82 1.96 21.13
N GLU A 148 -27.36 2.68 22.11
CA GLU A 148 -28.20 2.10 23.16
C GLU A 148 -29.34 1.33 22.48
N VAL A 149 -29.23 0.01 22.49
CA VAL A 149 -30.28 -0.88 22.01
C VAL A 149 -31.32 -0.92 23.12
N GLU A 150 -32.40 -0.14 22.98
CA GLU A 150 -33.56 -0.29 23.87
C GLU A 150 -34.09 -1.72 23.78
N ALA A 151 -33.99 -2.45 24.89
CA ALA A 151 -34.51 -3.79 25.03
C ALA A 151 -36.04 -3.74 25.04
N ALA A 152 -36.67 -4.24 23.98
CA ALA A 152 -38.11 -4.48 23.96
C ALA A 152 -38.44 -5.56 25.02
N ALA A 153 -39.28 -5.18 25.98
CA ALA A 153 -39.81 -6.08 27.00
C ALA A 153 -40.75 -7.13 26.37
N ASP A 154 -40.46 -8.39 26.65
CA ASP A 154 -41.25 -9.56 26.28
C ASP A 154 -42.32 -9.78 27.37
N GLU A 155 -43.57 -9.38 27.11
CA GLU A 155 -44.71 -9.69 27.99
C GLU A 155 -45.22 -11.10 27.65
N LEU A 156 -44.69 -12.10 28.38
CA LEU A 156 -45.26 -13.43 28.46
C LEU A 156 -46.42 -13.42 29.46
N GLU A 157 -47.65 -13.30 28.96
CA GLU A 157 -48.85 -13.50 29.77
C GLU A 157 -49.09 -15.00 29.99
N ALA A 158 -49.03 -15.40 31.26
CA ALA A 158 -49.32 -16.74 31.74
C ALA A 158 -50.84 -17.00 31.70
N SER A 159 -51.24 -18.17 31.18
CA SER A 159 -52.53 -18.77 31.55
C SER A 159 -52.28 -20.23 31.90
N ASP A 160 -52.33 -20.47 33.20
CA ASP A 160 -52.53 -21.77 33.84
C ASP A 160 -53.89 -22.38 33.43
N GLU A 161 -54.04 -23.70 33.57
CA GLU A 161 -55.27 -24.47 33.86
C GLU A 161 -54.99 -25.97 33.60
N GLU A 162 -54.30 -26.60 34.57
CA GLU A 162 -54.54 -27.90 35.24
C GLU A 162 -55.01 -29.22 34.54
N PRO A 163 -54.76 -30.40 35.19
CA PRO A 163 -54.47 -31.68 34.53
C PRO A 163 -55.60 -32.72 34.64
N THR A 164 -55.55 -33.78 33.82
CA THR A 164 -56.17 -35.08 34.16
C THR A 164 -55.32 -36.28 33.70
N ASN A 165 -55.04 -37.14 34.67
CA ASN A 165 -54.36 -38.44 34.62
C ASN A 165 -55.32 -39.54 34.13
N SER A 166 -54.82 -40.58 33.45
CA SER A 166 -55.10 -41.98 33.83
C SER A 166 -54.33 -43.00 32.98
N SER A 167 -53.54 -43.80 33.72
CA SER A 167 -53.20 -45.24 33.62
C SER A 167 -53.09 -45.96 32.28
#